data_AF-A0A524F1C0-F1
#
_entry.id   AF-A0A524F1C0-F1
#
_cell.length_a   1.000
_cell.length_b   1.000
_cell.length_c   1.000
_cell.angle_alpha   90.00
_cell.angle_beta   90.00
_cell.angle_gamma   90.00
#
_symmetry.space_group_name_H-M   'P 1'
#
loop_
_entity.id
_entity.type
_entity.pdbx_description
1 polymer ?
#
loop_
_entity_poly.entity_id
_entity_poly.type
_entity_poly.pdbx_seq_one_letter_code
_entity_poly.pdbx_strand_id
1 'polypeptide(L)' 'MSNNSEMSICVVCNQSKDITTLHYCLCDKAVCETCVESLKTDDTHYKCPNCETIQDLESTKLFRIHSE' A
#
# COMPACT_ATOMS: atom_id res chain seq x y z
N MET A 1 -18.15 12.47 16.91
CA MET A 1 -16.99 11.63 16.59
C MET A 1 -16.57 11.96 15.17
N SER A 2 -15.48 12.70 15.00
CA SER A 2 -14.92 12.95 13.67
C SER A 2 -14.28 11.64 13.21
N ASN A 3 -14.99 10.87 12.39
CA ASN A 3 -14.39 9.77 11.65
C ASN A 3 -13.42 10.38 10.63
N ASN A 4 -12.18 10.63 11.05
CA ASN A 4 -11.11 10.97 10.12
C ASN A 4 -10.68 9.67 9.45
N SER A 5 -11.42 9.25 8.42
CA SER A 5 -10.89 8.28 7.48
C SER A 5 -9.78 8.97 6.71
N GLU A 6 -8.55 8.81 7.17
CA GLU A 6 -7.38 9.23 6.42
C GLU A 6 -7.39 8.46 5.10
N MET A 7 -7.31 9.19 3.99
CA MET A 7 -7.33 8.64 2.63
C MET A 7 -6.04 9.01 1.92
N SER A 8 -5.52 8.10 1.10
CA SER A 8 -4.39 8.37 0.23
C SER A 8 -4.64 7.83 -1.18
N ILE A 9 -3.88 8.32 -2.16
CA ILE A 9 -4.09 8.05 -3.58
C ILE A 9 -3.18 6.92 -4.02
N CYS A 10 -3.77 5.87 -4.61
CA CYS A 10 -2.99 4.81 -5.24
C CYS A 10 -2.29 5.34 -6.49
N VAL A 11 -0.97 5.17 -6.59
CA VAL A 11 -0.16 5.64 -7.73
C VAL A 11 -0.50 4.93 -9.06
N VAL A 12 -1.13 3.75 -9.00
CA VAL A 12 -1.46 2.94 -10.18
C VAL A 12 -2.81 3.31 -10.77
N CYS A 13 -3.87 3.27 -9.95
CA CYS A 13 -5.24 3.52 -10.41
C CYS A 13 -5.71 4.95 -10.16
N ASN A 14 -4.89 5.77 -9.49
CA ASN A 14 -5.17 7.17 -9.17
C ASN A 14 -6.50 7.40 -8.44
N GLN A 15 -6.97 6.38 -7.71
CA GLN A 15 -8.16 6.44 -6.88
C GLN A 15 -7.78 6.68 -5.41
N SER A 16 -8.59 7.46 -4.71
CA SER A 16 -8.53 7.59 -3.25
C SER A 16 -8.95 6.29 -2.59
N LYS A 17 -8.12 5.79 -1.68
CA LYS A 17 -8.38 4.60 -0.87
C LYS A 17 -8.09 4.89 0.58
N ASP A 18 -8.70 4.11 1.45
CA ASP A 18 -8.43 4.16 2.87
C ASP A 18 -6.98 3.74 3.15
N ILE A 19 -6.26 4.50 3.98
CA ILE A 19 -4.85 4.25 4.23
C ILE A 19 -4.55 2.89 4.85
N THR A 20 -5.53 2.24 5.48
CA THR A 20 -5.40 0.87 6.03
C THR A 20 -5.31 -0.20 4.94
N THR A 21 -5.76 0.11 3.72
CA THR A 21 -5.80 -0.80 2.56
C THR A 21 -4.67 -0.53 1.55
N LEU A 22 -3.73 0.35 1.91
CA LEU A 22 -2.64 0.80 1.06
C LEU A 22 -1.30 0.24 1.54
N HIS A 23 -0.46 -0.13 0.57
CA HIS A 23 0.94 -0.47 0.73
C HIS A 23 1.80 0.73 0.38
N TYR A 24 2.60 1.17 1.34
CA TYR A 24 3.44 2.36 1.23
C TYR A 24 4.86 1.98 0.89
N CYS A 25 5.31 2.49 -0.25
CA CYS A 25 6.69 2.35 -0.67
C CYS A 25 7.58 3.39 -0.01
N LEU A 26 8.85 3.04 0.23
CA LEU A 26 9.89 3.95 0.72
C LEU A 26 10.08 5.22 -0.12
N CYS A 27 9.62 5.23 -1.38
CA CYS A 27 9.61 6.42 -2.23
C CYS A 27 8.39 7.33 -2.03
N ASP A 28 7.69 7.19 -0.89
CA ASP A 28 6.51 7.97 -0.50
C ASP A 28 5.31 7.80 -1.45
N LYS A 29 5.19 6.64 -2.09
CA LYS A 29 4.06 6.30 -2.97
C LYS A 29 3.25 5.14 -2.39
N ALA A 30 1.93 5.30 -2.44
CA ALA A 30 0.99 4.29 -1.99
C ALA A 30 0.44 3.48 -3.16
N VAL A 31 0.24 2.17 -2.95
CA VAL A 31 -0.38 1.23 -3.88
C VAL A 31 -1.51 0.52 -3.16
N CYS A 32 -2.71 0.50 -3.71
CA CYS A 32 -3.83 -0.21 -3.08
C CYS A 32 -3.72 -1.72 -3.23
N GLU A 33 -4.34 -2.47 -2.31
CA GLU A 33 -4.30 -3.94 -2.30
C GLU A 33 -4.61 -4.55 -3.67
N THR A 34 -5.67 -4.09 -4.36
CA THR A 34 -6.00 -4.59 -5.71
C THR A 34 -4.88 -4.36 -6.75
N CYS A 35 -4.22 -3.20 -6.70
CA CYS A 35 -3.14 -2.90 -7.65
C CYS A 35 -1.84 -3.59 -7.25
N VAL A 36 -1.59 -3.75 -5.93
CA VAL A 36 -0.39 -4.43 -5.43
C VAL A 36 -0.39 -5.89 -5.86
N GLU A 37 -1.55 -6.56 -5.86
CA GLU A 37 -1.67 -7.95 -6.32
C GLU A 37 -1.21 -8.14 -7.77
N SER A 38 -1.44 -7.16 -8.64
CA SER A 38 -0.95 -7.20 -10.03
C SER A 38 0.54 -6.87 -10.16
N LEU A 39 1.15 -6.29 -9.12
CA LEU A 39 2.55 -5.88 -9.07
C LEU A 39 3.43 -6.82 -8.23
N LYS A 40 2.83 -7.84 -7.62
CA LYS A 40 3.53 -8.87 -6.86
C LYS A 40 4.54 -9.59 -7.76
N THR A 41 5.76 -9.68 -7.29
CA THR A 41 6.79 -10.52 -7.90
C THR A 41 6.76 -11.94 -7.35
N ASP A 42 6.30 -12.10 -6.12
CA ASP A 42 6.04 -13.37 -5.43
C ASP A 42 4.93 -13.18 -4.37
N ASP A 43 4.67 -14.21 -3.56
CA ASP A 43 3.65 -14.19 -2.50
C ASP A 43 3.89 -13.11 -1.42
N THR A 44 5.15 -12.73 -1.19
CA THR A 44 5.58 -11.84 -0.10
C THR A 44 6.10 -10.49 -0.58
N HIS A 45 6.60 -10.37 -1.82
CA HIS A 45 7.11 -9.09 -2.33
C HIS A 45 6.34 -8.56 -3.53
N TYR A 46 6.35 -7.24 -3.66
CA TYR A 46 5.92 -6.52 -4.85
C TYR A 46 6.99 -5.54 -5.33
N LYS A 47 6.97 -5.26 -6.63
CA LYS A 47 7.84 -4.24 -7.23
C LYS A 47 7.08 -2.91 -7.31
N CYS A 48 7.61 -1.86 -6.69
CA CYS A 48 7.00 -0.54 -6.78
C CYS A 48 7.04 -0.03 -8.24
N PRO A 49 5.91 0.40 -8.83
CA PRO A 49 5.87 0.85 -10.23
C PRO A 49 6.53 2.23 -10.43
N ASN A 50 6.77 2.98 -9.35
CA ASN A 50 7.35 4.32 -9.41
C ASN A 50 8.88 4.33 -9.29
N CYS A 51 9.44 3.53 -8.38
CA CYS A 51 10.89 3.51 -8.10
C CYS A 51 11.53 2.14 -8.33
N GLU A 52 10.75 1.16 -8.79
CA GLU A 52 11.21 -0.18 -9.14
C GLU A 52 11.84 -0.99 -8.00
N THR A 53 11.73 -0.51 -6.77
CA THR A 53 12.24 -1.20 -5.58
C THR A 53 11.32 -2.36 -5.23
N ILE A 54 11.91 -3.52 -4.93
CA ILE A 54 11.19 -4.70 -4.44
C ILE A 54 11.03 -4.56 -2.93
N GLN A 55 9.80 -4.72 -2.46
CA GLN A 55 9.44 -4.49 -1.07
C GLN A 55 8.51 -5.58 -0.57
N ASP A 56 8.67 -5.91 0.70
CA ASP A 56 7.83 -6.87 1.40
C ASP A 56 6.43 -6.27 1.65
N LEU A 57 5.39 -7.05 1.35
CA LEU A 57 3.99 -6.64 1.45
C LEU A 57 3.58 -6.35 2.89
N GLU A 58 4.05 -7.15 3.85
CA GLU A 58 3.72 -6.99 5.28
C GLU A 58 4.38 -5.73 5.86
N SER A 59 5.63 -5.46 5.46
CA SER A 59 6.43 -4.32 5.92
C SER A 59 5.93 -2.99 5.38
N THR A 60 5.22 -3.00 4.26
CA THR A 60 4.70 -1.78 3.60
C THR A 60 3.29 -1.40 4.05
N LYS A 61 2.61 -2.25 4.85
CA LYS A 61 1.32 -1.87 5.48
C LYS A 61 1.57 -0.96 6.68
N LEU A 62 0.99 0.25 6.68
CA LEU A 62 1.09 1.20 7.80
C LEU A 62 0.44 0.67 9.08
N PHE A 63 -0.66 -0.06 8.94
CA PHE A 63 -1.42 -0.59 10.05
C PHE A 63 -1.15 -2.08 10.16
N ARG A 64 -0.21 -2.43 11.04
CA ARG A 64 -0.19 -3.77 11.61
C ARG A 64 -1.33 -3.79 12.61
N ILE A 65 -2.32 -4.66 12.39
CA ILE A 65 -3.37 -4.89 13.37
C ILE A 65 -2.65 -5.46 14.60
N HIS A 66 -2.33 -4.60 15.58
CA HIS A 66 -2.01 -5.07 16.92
C HIS A 66 -3.34 -5.53 17.50
N SER A 67 -3.64 -6.81 17.31
CA SER A 67 -4.67 -7.48 18.09
C SER A 67 -4.10 -7.68 19.49
N GLU A 68 -4.46 -6.79 20.43
CA GLU A 68 -4.36 -7.03 21.88
C GLU A 68 -5.47 -7.97 22.34
#